data_AF-A0A1Z2LEB5-F1
#
_entry.id   AF-A0A1Z2LEB5-F1
#
_cell.length_a   1.000
_cell.length_b   1.000
_cell.length_c   1.000
_cell.angle_alpha   90.00
_cell.angle_beta   90.00
_cell.angle_gamma   90.00
#
_symmetry.space_group_name_H-M   'P 1'
#
loop_
_entity.id
_entity.type
_entity.pdbx_description
1 polymer ?
#
loop_
_entity_poly.entity_id
_entity_poly.type
_entity_poly.pdbx_seq_one_letter_code
_entity_poly.pdbx_strand_id
1 'polypeptide(L)'
;MSATATATGAQILQAITRYTGADNPSAFLALNRGNHTFTLPRTDGVIVYRPAGRYLVQFGGPFAPEHTYTLLLDAFRAHARREGLGLVGVQLQHTDALAYARHGFTVNQIGASWALPWTTSPCAAPPSCSCATRSPAPCATTW
;
A
#
# COMPACT_ATOMS: atom_id res chain seq x y z
N MET A 1 -21.10 -4.05 -17.08
CA MET A 1 -21.30 -3.41 -15.77
C MET A 1 -20.20 -2.39 -15.59
N SER A 2 -20.52 -1.11 -15.79
CA SER A 2 -19.56 -0.01 -15.70
C SER A 2 -19.50 0.47 -14.25
N ALA A 3 -18.32 0.38 -13.66
CA ALA A 3 -18.03 0.86 -12.31
C ALA A 3 -17.09 2.05 -12.43
N THR A 4 -17.66 3.26 -12.37
CA THR A 4 -16.90 4.51 -12.28
C THR A 4 -17.69 5.47 -11.41
N ALA A 5 -17.55 5.34 -10.10
CA ALA A 5 -18.00 6.37 -9.16
C ALA A 5 -16.75 7.05 -8.63
N THR A 6 -16.56 8.32 -8.99
CA THR A 6 -15.53 9.16 -8.40
C THR A 6 -15.83 9.30 -6.91
N ALA A 7 -15.20 8.46 -6.07
CA ALA A 7 -15.28 8.64 -4.64
C ALA A 7 -14.63 9.99 -4.28
N THR A 8 -15.35 10.81 -3.54
CA THR A 8 -14.85 12.09 -3.02
C THR A 8 -13.66 11.85 -2.10
N GLY A 9 -12.76 12.84 -1.96
CA GLY A 9 -11.59 12.73 -1.08
C GLY A 9 -11.95 12.33 0.36
N ALA A 10 -13.13 12.72 0.85
CA ALA A 10 -13.66 12.31 2.14
C ALA A 10 -13.98 10.81 2.24
N GLN A 11 -14.51 10.21 1.17
CA GLN A 11 -14.81 8.77 1.11
C GLN A 11 -13.53 7.94 1.05
N ILE A 12 -12.51 8.41 0.32
CA ILE A 12 -11.19 7.77 0.28
C ILE A 12 -10.54 7.83 1.67
N LEU A 13 -10.55 9.00 2.32
CA LEU A 13 -10.02 9.15 3.67
C LEU A 13 -10.75 8.24 4.67
N GLN A 14 -12.08 8.14 4.58
CA GLN A 14 -12.85 7.24 5.45
C GLN A 14 -12.47 5.77 5.23
N ALA A 15 -12.30 5.35 3.98
CA ALA A 15 -11.90 3.98 3.66
C ALA A 15 -10.46 3.68 4.13
N ILE A 16 -9.53 4.62 3.93
CA ILE A 16 -8.17 4.50 4.48
C ILE A 16 -8.25 4.36 6.00
N THR A 17 -8.83 5.33 6.71
CA THR A 17 -8.91 5.32 8.18
C THR A 17 -9.58 4.05 8.74
N ARG A 18 -10.54 3.48 8.02
CA ARG A 18 -11.29 2.30 8.48
C ARG A 18 -10.63 0.97 8.14
N TYR A 19 -9.92 0.88 7.02
CA TYR A 19 -9.47 -0.40 6.45
C TYR A 19 -7.95 -0.52 6.29
N THR A 20 -7.20 0.57 6.28
CA THR A 20 -5.75 0.49 6.51
C THR A 20 -5.55 0.43 8.02
N GLY A 21 -5.19 -0.74 8.55
CA GLY A 21 -4.55 -0.77 9.87
C GLY A 21 -3.41 0.25 9.89
N ALA A 22 -3.10 0.81 11.06
CA ALA A 22 -2.25 1.99 11.26
C ALA A 22 -0.79 1.92 10.71
N ASP A 23 -0.45 0.91 9.92
CA ASP A 23 0.89 0.59 9.46
C ASP A 23 1.19 1.04 8.02
N ASN A 24 0.25 1.67 7.30
CA ASN A 24 0.50 2.16 5.93
C ASN A 24 0.67 3.70 5.89
N PRO A 25 1.85 4.23 6.25
CA PRO A 25 2.10 5.69 6.21
C PRO A 25 2.00 6.27 4.79
N SER A 26 2.11 5.42 3.75
CA SER A 26 1.98 5.83 2.35
C SER A 26 0.53 5.80 1.84
N ALA A 27 -0.44 5.34 2.63
CA ALA A 27 -1.85 5.33 2.23
C ALA A 27 -2.38 6.74 1.92
N PHE A 28 -1.78 7.78 2.51
CA PHE A 28 -2.10 9.17 2.19
C PHE A 28 -1.89 9.52 0.69
N LEU A 29 -1.00 8.82 -0.03
CA LEU A 29 -0.80 9.04 -1.47
C LEU A 29 -2.05 8.76 -2.30
N ALA A 30 -3.00 7.99 -1.77
CA ALA A 30 -4.28 7.77 -2.41
C ALA A 30 -5.12 9.07 -2.49
N LEU A 31 -4.86 10.07 -1.65
CA LEU A 31 -5.53 11.37 -1.65
C LEU A 31 -4.91 12.38 -2.64
N ASN A 32 -3.84 12.02 -3.33
CA ASN A 32 -3.22 12.89 -4.34
C ASN A 32 -4.19 13.19 -5.49
N ARG A 33 -4.13 14.43 -5.99
CA ARG A 33 -4.89 14.83 -7.20
C ARG A 33 -4.44 14.00 -8.40
N GLY A 34 -5.38 13.69 -9.29
CA GLY A 34 -5.13 12.88 -10.49
C GLY A 34 -5.22 11.37 -10.26
N ASN A 35 -5.55 10.93 -9.04
CA ASN A 35 -5.93 9.56 -8.78
C ASN A 35 -7.41 9.34 -9.14
N HIS A 36 -7.67 8.17 -9.72
CA HIS A 36 -8.97 7.62 -9.98
C HIS A 36 -9.33 6.61 -8.89
N THR A 37 -10.63 6.38 -8.72
CA THR A 37 -11.16 5.43 -7.75
C THR A 37 -11.99 4.37 -8.45
N PHE A 38 -11.86 3.15 -7.97
CA PHE A 38 -12.66 2.01 -8.41
C PHE A 38 -13.38 1.44 -7.20
N THR A 39 -14.71 1.29 -7.34
CA THR A 39 -15.62 0.77 -6.31
C THR A 39 -16.60 -0.18 -6.97
N LEU A 40 -17.22 -1.06 -6.18
CA LEU A 40 -18.29 -1.92 -6.66
C LEU A 40 -19.62 -1.53 -5.98
N PRO A 41 -20.75 -1.59 -6.70
CA PRO A 41 -22.05 -1.35 -6.08
C PRO A 41 -22.29 -2.29 -4.90
N ARG A 42 -22.72 -1.75 -3.76
CA ARG A 42 -23.04 -2.50 -2.53
C ARG A 42 -21.86 -3.32 -1.97
N THR A 43 -20.64 -2.91 -2.28
CA THR A 43 -19.42 -3.54 -1.76
C THR A 43 -18.62 -2.49 -1.02
N ASP A 44 -18.25 -2.80 0.22
CA ASP A 44 -17.40 -1.92 1.01
C ASP A 44 -15.97 -1.95 0.49
N GLY A 45 -15.39 -0.77 0.34
CA GLY A 45 -13.98 -0.59 0.01
C GLY A 45 -13.75 0.12 -1.32
N VAL A 46 -12.51 0.57 -1.50
CA VAL A 46 -12.09 1.35 -2.65
C VAL A 46 -10.69 0.96 -3.09
N ILE A 47 -10.48 0.93 -4.40
CA ILE A 47 -9.16 0.85 -5.01
C ILE A 47 -8.82 2.21 -5.56
N VAL A 48 -7.63 2.71 -5.23
CA VAL A 48 -7.13 3.98 -5.73
C VAL A 48 -6.01 3.71 -6.72
N TYR A 49 -6.13 4.29 -7.91
CA TYR A 49 -5.21 4.03 -9.01
C TYR A 49 -4.99 5.26 -9.87
N ARG A 50 -3.99 5.21 -10.75
CA ARG A 50 -3.76 6.22 -11.78
C ARG A 50 -3.43 5.55 -13.11
N PRO A 51 -4.09 5.92 -14.21
CA PRO A 51 -3.69 5.48 -15.55
C PRO A 51 -2.29 6.01 -15.91
N ALA A 52 -1.44 5.14 -16.45
CA ALA A 52 -0.11 5.49 -16.93
C ALA A 52 0.24 4.66 -18.17
N GLY A 53 0.12 5.27 -19.35
CA GLY A 53 0.32 4.58 -20.62
C GLY A 53 -0.62 3.38 -20.76
N ARG A 54 -0.06 2.17 -20.88
CA ARG A 54 -0.80 0.91 -20.99
C ARG A 54 -1.11 0.24 -19.65
N TYR A 55 -0.99 0.94 -18.53
CA TYR A 55 -1.13 0.37 -17.20
C TYR A 55 -2.09 1.17 -16.33
N LEU A 56 -2.79 0.45 -15.44
CA LEU A 56 -3.44 1.00 -14.26
C LEU A 56 -2.50 0.79 -13.08
N VAL A 57 -1.95 1.89 -12.54
CA VAL A 57 -1.04 1.86 -11.40
C VAL A 57 -1.84 2.08 -10.12
N GLN A 58 -2.02 1.01 -9.35
CA GLN A 58 -2.71 1.03 -8.07
C GLN A 58 -1.75 1.40 -6.92
N PHE A 59 -2.20 2.25 -6.01
CA PHE A 59 -1.45 2.63 -4.82
C PHE A 59 -1.91 1.82 -3.61
N GLY A 60 -1.00 1.03 -3.03
CA GLY A 60 -1.33 0.08 -1.96
C GLY A 60 -2.20 -1.08 -2.45
N GLY A 61 -2.74 -1.88 -1.53
CA GLY A 61 -3.83 -2.83 -1.80
C GLY A 61 -5.20 -2.15 -1.83
N PRO A 62 -6.28 -2.89 -2.15
CA PRO A 62 -7.65 -2.45 -1.88
C PRO A 62 -7.83 -1.99 -0.44
N PHE A 63 -8.38 -0.78 -0.25
CA PHE A 63 -8.79 -0.28 1.06
C PHE A 63 -10.18 -0.83 1.36
N ALA A 64 -10.24 -2.06 1.85
CA ALA A 64 -11.46 -2.83 1.99
C ALA A 64 -11.40 -3.78 3.19
N PRO A 65 -12.55 -4.15 3.78
CA PRO A 65 -12.59 -5.24 4.75
C PRO A 65 -12.23 -6.58 4.07
N GLU A 66 -11.72 -7.53 4.87
CA GLU A 66 -11.18 -8.81 4.38
C GLU A 66 -12.17 -9.58 3.47
N HIS A 67 -13.47 -9.54 3.80
CA HIS A 67 -14.51 -10.25 3.05
C HIS A 67 -14.82 -9.65 1.67
N THR A 68 -14.49 -8.38 1.41
CA THR A 68 -14.65 -7.74 0.08
C THR A 68 -13.35 -7.49 -0.65
N TYR A 69 -12.20 -7.64 0.02
CA TYR A 69 -10.88 -7.38 -0.55
C TYR A 69 -10.65 -8.12 -1.87
N THR A 70 -10.82 -9.44 -1.86
CA THR A 70 -10.62 -10.30 -3.03
C THR A 70 -11.60 -10.00 -4.14
N LEU A 71 -12.87 -9.76 -3.80
CA LEU A 71 -13.92 -9.41 -4.76
C LEU A 71 -13.57 -8.12 -5.51
N LEU A 72 -13.10 -7.10 -4.79
CA LEU A 72 -12.67 -5.83 -5.39
C LEU A 72 -11.45 -6.00 -6.28
N LEU A 73 -10.46 -6.78 -5.82
CA LEU A 73 -9.24 -7.04 -6.59
C LEU A 73 -9.54 -7.76 -7.92
N ASP A 74 -10.36 -8.80 -7.88
CA ASP A 74 -10.74 -9.56 -9.07
C ASP A 74 -11.56 -8.71 -10.05
N ALA A 75 -12.49 -7.91 -9.54
CA ALA A 75 -13.27 -7.01 -10.38
C ALA A 75 -12.43 -5.93 -11.03
N PHE A 76 -11.43 -5.40 -10.31
CA PHE A 76 -10.52 -4.41 -10.86
C PHE A 76 -9.58 -5.01 -11.89
N ARG A 77 -9.08 -6.24 -11.66
CA ARG A 77 -8.33 -7.00 -12.66
C ARG A 77 -9.17 -7.24 -13.92
N ALA A 78 -10.44 -7.60 -13.76
CA ALA A 78 -11.36 -7.77 -14.89
C ALA A 78 -11.60 -6.44 -15.63
N HIS A 79 -11.69 -5.32 -14.91
CA HIS A 79 -11.76 -4.00 -15.52
C HIS A 79 -10.52 -3.68 -16.35
N ALA A 80 -9.31 -3.84 -15.80
CA ALA A 80 -8.06 -3.61 -16.53
C ALA A 80 -8.00 -4.46 -17.82
N ARG A 81 -8.38 -5.74 -17.74
CA ARG A 81 -8.43 -6.63 -18.92
C ARG A 81 -9.43 -6.18 -19.98
N ARG A 82 -10.61 -5.70 -19.57
CA ARG A 82 -11.62 -5.16 -20.52
C ARG A 82 -11.12 -3.92 -21.24
N GLU A 83 -10.38 -3.06 -20.54
CA GLU A 83 -9.76 -1.86 -21.12
C GLU A 83 -8.49 -2.17 -21.93
N GLY A 84 -8.04 -3.43 -21.98
CA GLY A 84 -6.79 -3.81 -22.64
C GLY A 84 -5.53 -3.28 -21.93
N LEU A 85 -5.63 -2.98 -20.64
CA LEU A 85 -4.56 -2.40 -19.82
C LEU A 85 -3.96 -3.45 -18.87
N GLY A 86 -2.67 -3.29 -18.56
CA GLY A 86 -2.01 -4.04 -17.50
C GLY A 86 -2.34 -3.46 -16.11
N LEU A 87 -2.27 -4.29 -15.07
CA LEU A 87 -2.45 -3.87 -13.68
C LEU A 87 -1.13 -3.98 -12.92
N VAL A 88 -0.73 -2.91 -12.24
CA VAL A 88 0.47 -2.85 -11.41
C VAL A 88 0.09 -2.26 -10.05
N GLY A 89 0.40 -2.97 -8.96
CA GLY A 89 0.32 -2.43 -7.60
C GLY A 89 1.68 -1.89 -7.15
N VAL A 90 1.71 -0.72 -6.52
CA VAL A 90 2.91 -0.11 -5.94
C VAL A 90 2.68 0.18 -4.46
N GLN A 91 3.73 0.10 -3.64
CA GLN A 91 3.65 0.30 -2.17
C GLN A 91 2.63 -0.62 -1.48
N LEU A 92 2.55 -1.87 -1.93
CA LEU A 92 1.79 -2.92 -1.23
C LEU A 92 2.42 -3.17 0.13
N GLN A 93 1.58 -3.25 1.18
CA GLN A 93 2.05 -3.78 2.46
C GLN A 93 2.35 -5.27 2.35
N HIS A 94 3.01 -5.84 3.35
CA HIS A 94 3.36 -7.26 3.34
C HIS A 94 2.11 -8.16 3.18
N THR A 95 1.02 -7.87 3.89
CA THR A 95 -0.25 -8.59 3.80
C THR A 95 -0.86 -8.50 2.40
N ASP A 96 -0.86 -7.31 1.81
CA ASP A 96 -1.29 -7.09 0.43
C ASP A 96 -0.42 -7.86 -0.57
N ALA A 97 0.90 -7.79 -0.42
CA ALA A 97 1.86 -8.48 -1.29
C ALA A 97 1.64 -10.00 -1.27
N LEU A 98 1.38 -10.59 -0.10
CA LEU A 98 1.03 -12.00 0.03
C LEU A 98 -0.32 -12.33 -0.64
N ALA A 99 -1.32 -11.47 -0.50
CA ALA A 99 -2.59 -11.64 -1.20
C ALA A 99 -2.37 -11.61 -2.72
N TYR A 100 -1.60 -10.65 -3.23
CA TYR A 100 -1.29 -10.52 -4.65
C TYR A 100 -0.56 -11.74 -5.20
N ALA A 101 0.44 -12.25 -4.47
CA ALA A 101 1.13 -13.49 -4.85
C ALA A 101 0.15 -14.67 -4.97
N ARG A 102 -0.78 -14.82 -4.01
CA ARG A 102 -1.84 -15.85 -4.07
C ARG A 102 -2.80 -15.67 -5.25
N HIS A 103 -3.01 -14.43 -5.70
CA HIS A 103 -3.82 -14.11 -6.88
C HIS A 103 -3.07 -14.21 -8.23
N GLY A 104 -1.83 -14.73 -8.20
CA GLY A 104 -1.02 -14.99 -9.39
C GLY A 104 -0.31 -13.77 -9.94
N PHE A 105 -0.13 -12.71 -9.13
CA PHE A 105 0.73 -11.60 -9.49
C PHE A 105 2.19 -11.94 -9.23
N THR A 106 3.08 -11.46 -10.10
CA THR A 106 4.51 -11.40 -9.79
C THR A 106 4.73 -10.27 -8.80
N VAL A 107 5.31 -10.59 -7.64
CA VAL A 107 5.59 -9.62 -6.58
C VAL A 107 7.09 -9.41 -6.48
N ASN A 108 7.52 -8.15 -6.60
CA ASN A 108 8.92 -7.74 -6.47
C ASN A 108 9.06 -6.76 -5.31
N GLN A 109 10.11 -6.92 -4.51
CA GLN A 109 10.42 -5.97 -3.43
C GLN A 109 11.05 -4.71 -4.03
N ILE A 110 10.35 -3.58 -3.91
CA ILE A 110 10.81 -2.27 -4.41
C ILE A 110 11.51 -1.46 -3.30
N GLY A 111 11.28 -1.78 -2.03
CA GLY A 111 11.89 -1.10 -0.89
C GLY A 111 11.41 -1.65 0.46
N ALA A 112 11.79 -0.98 1.55
CA ALA A 112 11.32 -1.25 2.91
C ALA A 112 11.00 0.07 3.62
N SER A 113 9.94 0.08 4.42
CA SER A 113 9.59 1.19 5.31
C SER A 113 9.82 0.75 6.76
N TRP A 114 10.44 1.61 7.56
CA TRP A 114 10.65 1.38 8.99
C TRP A 114 9.84 2.40 9.78
N ALA A 115 9.04 1.92 10.73
CA ALA A 115 8.31 2.74 11.68
C ALA A 115 8.72 2.31 13.09
N LEU A 116 8.95 3.28 13.98
CA LEU A 116 9.23 3.00 15.37
C LEU A 116 7.91 3.03 16.15
N PRO A 117 7.60 1.99 16.95
CA PRO A 117 6.46 2.05 17.84
C PRO A 117 6.69 3.17 18.87
N TRP A 118 5.65 3.95 19.11
CA TRP A 118 5.73 5.09 20.03
C TRP A 118 5.94 4.68 21.51
N THR A 119 5.98 3.38 21.84
CA THR A 119 6.30 2.89 23.19
C THR A 119 7.79 2.92 23.50
N THR A 120 8.68 3.09 22.51
CA THR A 120 10.12 3.28 22.74
C THR A 120 10.50 4.75 22.70
N SER A 121 10.19 5.48 23.77
CA SER A 121 10.92 6.70 24.15
C SER A 121 10.64 7.07 25.61
N PRO A 122 11.55 6.78 26.56
CA PRO A 122 11.90 7.82 27.51
C PRO A 122 12.74 8.84 26.74
N CYS A 123 12.22 10.06 26.56
CA CYS A 123 13.07 11.22 26.36
C CYS A 123 13.95 11.38 27.62
N ALA A 124 15.01 10.60 27.72
CA ALA A 124 16.01 10.66 28.78
C ALA A 124 17.37 10.22 28.22
N ALA A 125 18.01 11.14 27.49
CA ALA A 125 19.43 11.18 27.10
C ALA A 125 19.99 10.04 26.20
N PRO A 126 20.99 10.33 25.34
CA PRO A 126 21.39 9.44 24.25
C PRO A 126 22.41 8.38 24.70
N PRO A 127 22.46 7.24 24.02
CA PRO A 127 23.77 6.74 23.60
C PRO A 127 23.82 6.25 22.14
N SER A 128 24.87 6.70 21.45
CA SER A 128 25.57 6.06 20.33
C SER A 128 24.82 5.80 19.01
N CYS A 129 24.94 6.74 18.07
CA CYS A 129 25.07 6.40 16.65
C CYS A 129 26.54 6.11 16.31
N SER A 130 26.74 5.11 15.45
CA SER A 130 27.99 4.44 15.10
C SER A 130 29.19 5.29 14.72
N CYS A 131 30.34 4.76 15.11
CA CYS A 131 31.71 5.11 14.76
C CYS A 131 31.97 5.12 13.24
N ALA A 132 32.68 6.14 12.75
CA ALA A 132 33.45 6.07 11.52
C ALA A 132 34.91 5.77 11.91
N THR A 133 35.42 4.57 11.62
CA THR A 133 36.84 4.24 11.85
C THR A 133 37.63 4.26 10.55
N ARG A 134 38.79 4.93 10.56
CA ARG A 134 39.86 4.79 9.56
C ARG A 134 41.07 4.07 10.21
N SER A 135 40.87 2.85 10.73
CA SER A 135 41.94 1.92 11.17
C SER A 135 41.38 0.57 11.62
N PRO A 136 42.19 -0.52 11.64
CA PRO A 136 41.69 -1.88 11.67
C PRO A 136 41.64 -2.42 13.10
N ALA A 137 40.46 -2.39 13.72
CA ALA A 137 40.13 -3.28 14.82
C ALA A 137 38.65 -3.65 14.74
N PRO A 138 38.28 -4.95 14.83
CA PRO A 138 36.89 -5.36 14.67
C PRO A 138 36.10 -5.07 15.96
N CYS A 139 35.00 -4.32 15.82
CA CYS A 139 33.95 -4.29 16.86
C CYS A 139 33.26 -5.66 16.88
N ALA A 140 33.48 -6.43 17.95
CA ALA A 140 32.80 -7.69 18.19
C ALA A 140 31.35 -7.46 18.63
N THR A 141 30.42 -8.17 17.97
CA THR A 141 29.00 -8.24 18.30
C THR A 141 28.78 -9.29 19.39
N THR A 142 28.01 -8.95 20.43
CA THR A 142 27.25 -9.95 21.19
C THR A 142 25.88 -9.39 21.49
N TRP A 143 24.87 -10.25 21.29
CA TRP A 143 23.43 -9.97 21.19
C TRP A 143 22.81 -9.31 22.42
#